data_AF-A0A660W157-F1
#
_entry.id   AF-A0A660W157-F1
#
_cell.length_a   1.000
_cell.length_b   1.000
_cell.length_c   1.000
_cell.angle_alpha   90.00
_cell.angle_beta   90.00
_cell.angle_gamma   90.00
#
_symmetry.space_group_name_H-M   'P 1'
#
loop_
_entity.id
_entity.type
_entity.pdbx_description
1 polymer ?
#
loop_
_entity_poly.entity_id
_entity_poly.type
_entity_poly.pdbx_seq_one_letter_code
_entity_poly.pdbx_strand_id
1 'polypeptide(L)' 'YGDISASSGHNALARDAEYAVRFLNEFQDRLMFGTDICAPDTPTPLIDFLLELRDLKKISEDVFQKVARENAIRILDL' A
#
# COMPACT_ATOMS: atom_id res chain seq x y z
N TYR A 1 9.57 7.37 -7.17
CA TYR A 1 8.21 6.91 -6.87
C TYR A 1 8.14 5.42 -7.16
N GLY A 2 7.32 4.68 -6.43
CA GLY A 2 7.10 3.25 -6.67
C GLY A 2 5.67 2.87 -6.32
N ASP A 3 5.11 1.91 -7.02
CA ASP A 3 3.86 1.31 -6.64
C ASP A 3 4.09 0.05 -5.78
N ILE A 4 3.11 -0.27 -4.96
CA ILE A 4 2.97 -1.57 -4.30
C ILE A 4 1.74 -2.20 -4.93
N SER A 5 1.97 -3.23 -5.74
CA SER A 5 0.92 -3.90 -6.51
C SER A 5 1.15 -5.39 -6.64
N ALA A 6 0.15 -6.07 -7.19
CA ALA A 6 0.10 -7.51 -7.36
C ALA A 6 0.30 -8.31 -6.05
N SER A 7 0.38 -9.63 -6.19
CA SER A 7 0.75 -10.52 -5.09
C SER A 7 2.21 -10.30 -4.64
N SER A 8 3.09 -9.81 -5.51
CA SER A 8 4.49 -9.54 -5.14
C SER A 8 4.62 -8.41 -4.13
N GLY A 9 3.87 -7.32 -4.28
CA GLY A 9 3.85 -6.22 -3.33
C GLY A 9 3.34 -6.68 -1.95
N HIS A 10 2.26 -7.46 -1.94
CA HIS A 10 1.77 -8.09 -0.70
C HIS A 10 2.82 -9.00 -0.07
N ASN A 11 3.38 -9.95 -0.81
CA ASN A 11 4.37 -10.90 -0.30
C ASN A 11 5.62 -10.20 0.29
N ALA A 12 6.06 -9.10 -0.33
CA ALA A 12 7.20 -8.33 0.14
C ALA A 12 6.93 -7.70 1.52
N LEU A 13 5.73 -7.14 1.74
CA LEU A 13 5.35 -6.50 2.99
C LEU A 13 4.94 -7.52 4.07
N ALA A 14 4.08 -8.48 3.73
CA ALA A 14 3.51 -9.43 4.68
C ALA A 14 4.56 -10.38 5.28
N ARG A 15 5.72 -10.54 4.64
CA ARG A 15 6.83 -11.36 5.14
C ARG A 15 7.40 -10.86 6.48
N ASP A 16 7.40 -9.54 6.70
CA ASP A 16 7.86 -8.91 7.94
C ASP A 16 7.04 -7.63 8.16
N ALA A 17 6.00 -7.74 8.98
CA ALA A 17 5.08 -6.64 9.25
C ALA A 17 5.76 -5.45 9.94
N GLU A 18 6.75 -5.68 10.82
CA GLU A 18 7.46 -4.59 11.49
C GLU A 18 8.36 -3.82 10.54
N TYR A 19 9.02 -4.52 9.62
CA TYR A 19 9.75 -3.88 8.53
C TYR A 19 8.82 -3.16 7.56
N ALA A 20 7.69 -3.76 7.19
CA ALA A 20 6.69 -3.14 6.33
C ALA A 20 6.19 -1.81 6.90
N VAL A 21 5.89 -1.75 8.20
CA VAL A 21 5.47 -0.51 8.88
C VAL A 21 6.56 0.56 8.79
N ARG A 22 7.83 0.21 9.06
CA ARG A 22 8.95 1.15 8.94
C ARG A 22 9.10 1.67 7.51
N PHE A 23 9.06 0.76 6.54
CA PHE A 23 9.15 1.08 5.12
C PHE A 23 8.01 2.01 4.67
N LEU A 24 6.77 1.69 5.02
CA LEU A 24 5.61 2.51 4.67
C LEU A 24 5.72 3.92 5.28
N ASN A 25 6.18 4.06 6.52
CA ASN A 25 6.39 5.37 7.15
C ASN A 25 7.53 6.17 6.48
N GLU A 26 8.66 5.52 6.17
CA GLU A 26 9.84 6.16 5.57
C GLU A 26 9.57 6.64 4.13
N PHE A 27 8.84 5.85 3.36
CA PHE A 27 8.62 6.10 1.93
C PHE A 27 7.20 6.60 1.61
N GLN A 28 6.41 6.97 2.62
CA GLN A 28 4.99 7.32 2.50
C GLN A 28 4.67 8.31 1.38
N ASP A 29 5.52 9.31 1.10
CA ASP A 29 5.27 10.35 0.09
C ASP A 29 5.66 9.93 -1.34
N ARG A 30 6.17 8.70 -1.50
CA ARG A 30 6.71 8.17 -2.76
C ARG A 30 6.08 6.85 -3.20
N LEU A 31 5.16 6.31 -2.40
CA LEU A 31 4.50 5.03 -2.63
C LEU A 31 3.05 5.22 -3.12
N MET A 32 2.60 4.34 -4.01
CA MET A 32 1.22 4.30 -4.51
C MET A 32 0.69 2.87 -4.46
N PHE A 33 -0.59 2.68 -4.20
CA PHE A 33 -1.25 1.39 -4.28
C PHE A 33 -1.68 1.09 -5.72
N GLY A 34 -1.55 -0.17 -6.15
CA GLY A 34 -2.12 -0.70 -7.38
C GLY A 34 -2.56 -2.14 -7.21
N THR A 35 -3.53 -2.61 -8.01
CA THR A 35 -4.02 -3.99 -7.91
C THR A 35 -3.30 -4.93 -8.88
N ASP A 36 -2.86 -4.43 -10.04
CA ASP A 36 -2.28 -5.23 -11.14
C ASP A 36 -3.20 -6.40 -11.56
N ILE A 37 -4.49 -6.11 -11.72
CA ILE A 37 -5.51 -7.13 -12.05
C ILE A 37 -5.75 -7.24 -13.55
N CYS A 38 -5.90 -8.47 -14.02
CA CYS A 38 -6.30 -8.79 -15.40
C CYS A 38 -7.67 -9.48 -15.48
N ALA A 39 -8.28 -9.81 -14.34
CA ALA A 39 -9.61 -10.41 -14.24
C ALA A 39 -10.34 -9.93 -12.96
N PRO A 40 -11.68 -9.76 -12.99
CA PRO A 40 -12.44 -9.24 -11.85
C PRO A 40 -12.33 -10.06 -10.54
N ASP A 41 -11.99 -11.34 -10.65
CA ASP A 41 -11.86 -12.30 -9.55
C ASP A 41 -10.40 -12.49 -9.08
N THR A 42 -9.46 -11.71 -9.62
CA THR A 42 -8.05 -11.75 -9.18
C THR A 42 -7.96 -11.35 -7.71
N PRO A 43 -7.42 -12.20 -6.81
CA PRO A 43 -7.31 -11.86 -5.40
C PRO A 43 -6.41 -10.65 -5.15
N THR A 44 -6.83 -9.75 -4.26
CA THR A 44 -6.09 -8.52 -3.91
C THR A 44 -5.77 -8.45 -2.41
N PRO A 45 -5.00 -9.40 -1.84
CA PRO A 45 -4.72 -9.47 -0.40
C PRO A 45 -3.92 -8.26 0.13
N LEU A 46 -3.29 -7.48 -0.76
CA LEU A 46 -2.63 -6.23 -0.38
C LEU A 46 -3.61 -5.21 0.22
N ILE A 47 -4.87 -5.19 -0.25
CA ILE A 47 -5.90 -4.28 0.27
C ILE A 47 -6.15 -4.57 1.74
N ASP A 48 -6.47 -5.83 2.06
CA ASP A 48 -6.77 -6.27 3.43
C ASP A 48 -5.58 -6.01 4.36
N PHE A 49 -4.36 -6.29 3.90
CA PHE A 49 -3.15 -6.04 4.67
C PHE A 49 -2.96 -4.55 5.02
N LEU A 50 -3.12 -3.64 4.06
CA LEU A 50 -2.98 -2.20 4.31
C LEU A 50 -4.09 -1.67 5.24
N LEU A 51 -5.32 -2.17 5.09
CA LEU A 51 -6.43 -1.86 5.99
C LEU A 51 -6.15 -2.34 7.42
N GLU A 52 -5.66 -3.57 7.58
CA GLU A 52 -5.31 -4.13 8.89
C GLU A 52 -4.21 -3.30 9.58
N LEU A 53 -3.15 -2.91 8.86
CA LEU A 53 -2.09 -2.07 9.44
C LEU A 53 -2.62 -0.73 9.95
N ARG A 54 -3.57 -0.12 9.23
CA ARG A 54 -4.23 1.13 9.65
C ARG A 54 -5.14 0.89 10.86
N ASP A 55 -5.98 -0.13 10.82
CA ASP A 55 -6.97 -0.43 11.86
C ASP A 55 -6.30 -0.82 13.19
N LEU A 56 -5.20 -1.56 13.12
CA LEU A 56 -4.33 -1.86 14.26
C LEU A 56 -3.42 -0.69 14.67
N LYS A 57 -3.55 0.49 14.03
CA LYS A 57 -2.77 1.70 14.28
C LYS A 57 -1.25 1.49 14.17
N LYS A 58 -0.83 0.54 13.34
CA LYS A 58 0.58 0.30 13.01
C LYS A 58 1.11 1.37 12.05
N ILE A 59 0.25 1.89 11.19
CA ILE A 59 0.47 3.11 10.42
C ILE A 59 -0.63 4.13 10.74
N SER A 60 -0.36 5.42 10.54
CA SER A 60 -1.38 6.46 10.70
C SER A 60 -2.35 6.50 9.52
N GLU A 61 -3.51 7.13 9.73
CA GLU A 61 -4.46 7.43 8.66
C GLU A 61 -3.77 8.20 7.51
N ASP A 62 -2.97 9.21 7.84
CA ASP A 62 -2.24 10.02 6.85
C ASP A 62 -1.30 9.17 5.99
N VAL A 63 -0.54 8.25 6.60
CA VAL A 63 0.36 7.34 5.86
C VAL A 63 -0.45 6.43 4.95
N PHE A 64 -1.56 5.89 5.45
CA PHE A 64 -2.47 5.06 4.66
C PHE A 64 -3.04 5.83 3.47
N GLN A 65 -3.57 7.04 3.67
CA GLN A 65 -4.17 7.85 2.60
C GLN A 65 -3.16 8.24 1.53
N LYS A 66 -1.94 8.62 1.92
CA LYS A 66 -0.84 8.91 0.98
C LYS A 66 -0.56 7.74 0.05
N VAL A 67 -0.38 6.55 0.61
CA VAL A 67 -0.07 5.33 -0.15
C VAL A 67 -1.29 4.87 -0.96
N ALA A 68 -2.49 4.87 -0.37
CA ALA A 68 -3.69 4.33 -0.98
C ALA A 68 -4.26 5.20 -2.11
N ARG A 69 -4.04 6.53 -2.07
CA ARG A 69 -4.72 7.45 -3.00
C ARG A 69 -3.98 8.76 -3.28
N GLU A 70 -3.56 9.49 -2.24
CA GLU A 70 -3.21 10.90 -2.40
C GLU A 70 -1.95 11.12 -3.24
N ASN A 71 -0.96 10.22 -3.13
CA ASN A 71 0.21 10.29 -3.99
C ASN A 71 -0.15 10.08 -5.46
N ALA A 72 -1.04 9.13 -5.77
CA ALA A 72 -1.46 8.88 -7.14
C ALA A 72 -2.14 10.14 -7.73
N ILE A 73 -3.01 10.80 -6.96
CA ILE A 73 -3.65 12.07 -7.37
C ILE A 73 -2.60 13.14 -7.65
N ARG A 74 -1.68 13.36 -6.71
CA ARG A 74 -0.65 14.39 -6.85
C ARG A 74 0.31 14.14 -8.02
N ILE A 75 0.67 12.88 -8.28
CA ILE A 75 1.67 12.52 -9.30
C ILE A 75 1.04 12.44 -10.70
N LEU A 76 -0.21 11.98 -10.79
CA LEU A 76 -0.91 11.77 -12.05
C LEU A 76 -1.84 12.91 -12.45
N ASP A 77 -1.98 13.94 -11.60
CA ASP A 77 -2.82 15.13 -11.82
C ASP A 77 -4.30 14.78 -12.07
N LEU A 78 -4.91 14.07 -11.11
CA LEU A 78 -6.28 13.52 -11.17
C LEU A 78 -7.34 14.38 -10.47
#